data_AF-A0A5C8SFU8-F1
#
_entry.id   AF-A0A5C8SFU8-F1
#
_cell.length_a   1.000
_cell.length_b   1.000
_cell.length_c   1.000
_cell.angle_alpha   90.00
_cell.angle_beta   90.00
_cell.angle_gamma   90.00
#
_symmetry.space_group_name_H-M   'P 1'
#
loop_
_entity.id
_entity.type
_entity.pdbx_description
1 polymer ?
#
loop_
_entity_poly.entity_id
_entity_poly.type
_entity_poly.pdbx_seq_one_letter_code
_entity_poly.pdbx_strand_id
1 'polypeptide(L)' 'MSDPDQGPGRGPASERGWSLSAAPAGDGVRLELGLPDVGGKPITAILALSRSEARAFARTLLAAAGDAAERSFPQAPKP' A
#
# COMPACT_ATOMS: atom_id res chain seq x y z
N MET A 1 -3.35 -20.22 -28.47
CA MET A 1 -2.36 -19.25 -27.97
C MET A 1 -3.04 -17.89 -27.96
N SER A 2 -3.56 -17.48 -26.80
CA SER A 2 -4.07 -16.12 -26.57
C SER A 2 -3.92 -15.84 -25.07
N ASP A 3 -2.94 -15.01 -24.75
CA ASP A 3 -2.72 -14.39 -23.43
C ASP A 3 -3.84 -13.37 -23.16
N PRO A 4 -4.50 -13.39 -21.99
CA PRO A 4 -5.24 -12.23 -21.52
C PRO A 4 -4.32 -11.38 -20.64
N ASP A 5 -3.84 -10.30 -21.25
CA ASP A 5 -3.65 -8.97 -20.66
C ASP A 5 -3.72 -8.90 -19.12
N GLN A 6 -2.58 -9.08 -18.47
CA GLN A 6 -2.41 -8.80 -17.04
C GLN A 6 -2.30 -7.29 -16.82
N GLY A 7 -3.45 -6.63 -16.69
CA GLY A 7 -3.56 -5.33 -16.00
C GLY A 7 -3.01 -5.42 -14.56
N PRO A 8 -2.66 -4.29 -13.92
CA PRO A 8 -1.89 -4.27 -12.67
C PRO A 8 -2.55 -5.17 -11.63
N GLY A 9 -1.79 -6.17 -11.19
CA GLY A 9 -2.27 -7.35 -10.49
C GLY A 9 -3.29 -7.07 -9.39
N ARG A 10 -4.55 -7.35 -9.71
CA ARG A 10 -5.55 -7.67 -8.69
C ARG A 10 -5.25 -9.10 -8.26
N GLY A 11 -4.28 -9.24 -7.34
CA GLY A 11 -4.02 -10.53 -6.69
C GLY A 11 -5.34 -11.12 -6.16
N PRO A 12 -5.47 -12.46 -6.08
CA PRO A 12 -6.67 -13.08 -5.55
C PRO A 12 -6.98 -12.44 -4.21
N ALA A 13 -8.25 -12.08 -3.99
CA ALA A 13 -8.75 -11.67 -2.69
C ALA A 13 -8.63 -12.88 -1.74
N SER A 14 -7.40 -13.17 -1.30
CA SER A 14 -7.08 -14.33 -0.49
C SER A 14 -7.63 -14.10 0.90
N GLU A 15 -8.78 -14.73 1.18
CA GLU A 15 -9.22 -15.27 2.48
C GLU A 15 -9.36 -14.30 3.67
N ARG A 16 -8.97 -13.03 3.54
CA ARG A 16 -8.80 -12.11 4.67
C ARG A 16 -9.88 -11.06 4.83
N GLY A 17 -10.95 -11.12 4.03
CA GLY A 17 -12.13 -10.28 4.25
C GLY A 17 -11.82 -8.78 4.31
N TRP A 18 -10.81 -8.27 3.61
CA TRP A 18 -10.60 -6.84 3.38
C TRP A 18 -9.98 -6.64 2.00
N SER A 19 -10.14 -5.45 1.43
CA SER A 19 -9.59 -5.09 0.13
C SER A 19 -8.85 -3.76 0.23
N LEU A 20 -7.76 -3.63 -0.53
CA LEU A 20 -7.03 -2.37 -0.68
C LEU A 20 -6.79 -2.13 -2.16
N SER A 21 -7.19 -0.97 -2.66
CA SER A 21 -6.90 -0.51 -4.00
C SER A 21 -6.24 0.86 -3.96
N ALA A 22 -5.39 1.14 -4.95
CA ALA A 22 -4.78 2.44 -5.14
C ALA A 22 -4.89 2.82 -6.62
N ALA A 23 -5.30 4.05 -6.89
CA ALA A 23 -5.40 4.59 -8.23
C ALA A 23 -4.74 5.97 -8.31
N PRO A 24 -4.06 6.31 -9.42
CA PRO A 24 -3.63 7.68 -9.67
C PRO A 24 -4.83 8.63 -9.65
N ALA A 25 -4.69 9.80 -9.01
CA ALA A 25 -5.73 10.82 -8.95
C ALA A 25 -5.09 12.21 -9.04
N GLY A 26 -5.17 12.85 -10.20
CA GLY A 26 -4.56 14.16 -10.43
C GLY A 26 -3.06 14.17 -10.17
N ASP A 27 -2.62 15.00 -9.22
CA ASP A 27 -1.23 15.11 -8.78
C ASP A 27 -0.86 14.12 -7.66
N GLY A 28 -1.76 13.21 -7.30
CA GLY A 28 -1.63 12.31 -6.16
C GLY A 28 -2.16 10.89 -6.42
N VAL A 29 -2.56 10.23 -5.33
CA VAL A 29 -3.07 8.86 -5.29
C VAL A 29 -4.33 8.82 -4.46
N ARG A 30 -5.34 8.10 -4.93
CA ARG A 30 -6.52 7.71 -4.16
C ARG A 30 -6.35 6.28 -3.67
N LEU A 31 -6.37 6.08 -2.37
CA LEU A 31 -6.39 4.77 -1.72
C LEU A 31 -7.80 4.46 -1.24
N GLU A 32 -8.25 3.23 -1.47
CA GLU A 32 -9.52 2.73 -0.94
C GLU A 32 -9.29 1.43 -0.17
N LEU A 33 -9.65 1.45 1.12
CA LEU A 33 -9.62 0.28 1.99
C LEU A 33 -11.06 -0.17 2.24
N GLY A 34 -11.46 -1.31 1.66
CA GLY A 34 -12.74 -1.93 1.87
C GLY A 34 -12.71 -2.92 3.03
N LEU A 35 -13.59 -2.71 4.00
CA LEU A 35 -13.82 -3.58 5.14
C LEU A 35 -15.28 -4.07 5.06
N PRO A 36 -15.55 -5.34 4.72
CA PRO A 36 -16.88 -5.87 4.52
C PRO A 36 -17.67 -6.04 5.83
N ASP A 37 -16.99 -6.14 6.98
CA ASP A 37 -17.62 -6.21 8.29
C ASP A 37 -16.84 -5.44 9.35
N VAL A 38 -17.38 -4.28 9.73
CA VAL A 38 -16.97 -3.50 10.91
C VAL A 38 -18.20 -3.29 11.77
N GLY A 39 -18.39 -4.17 12.77
CA GLY A 39 -19.56 -4.11 13.65
C GLY A 39 -20.88 -4.43 12.94
N GLY A 40 -20.88 -5.38 12.01
CA GLY A 40 -22.03 -5.83 11.23
C GLY A 40 -22.33 -4.96 10.00
N LYS A 41 -21.45 -4.03 9.63
CA LYS A 41 -21.66 -3.11 8.50
C LYS A 41 -20.41 -3.00 7.62
N PRO A 42 -20.57 -2.94 6.29
CA PRO A 42 -19.45 -2.67 5.40
C PRO A 42 -19.04 -1.19 5.48
N ILE A 43 -17.74 -0.94 5.52
CA ILE A 43 -17.14 0.40 5.52
C ILE A 43 -16.05 0.43 4.46
N THR A 44 -15.99 1.53 3.70
CA THR A 44 -14.86 1.83 2.81
C THR A 44 -14.23 3.15 3.26
N ALA A 45 -12.95 3.10 3.64
CA ALA A 45 -12.17 4.29 3.91
C ALA A 45 -11.48 4.76 2.61
N ILE A 46 -11.62 6.04 2.28
CA ILE A 46 -11.00 6.65 1.09
C ILE A 46 -10.01 7.72 1.56
N LEU A 47 -8.76 7.60 1.11
CA LEU A 47 -7.72 8.59 1.36
C LEU A 47 -7.28 9.20 0.03
N ALA A 48 -7.34 10.53 -0.07
CA ALA A 48 -6.71 11.28 -1.15
C ALA A 48 -5.36 11.80 -0.63
N LEU A 49 -4.27 11.32 -1.23
CA LEU A 49 -2.92 11.65 -0.82
C LEU A 49 -2.20 12.36 -1.96
N SER A 50 -1.44 13.41 -1.65
CA SER A 50 -0.41 13.92 -2.55
C SER A 50 0.68 12.87 -2.81
N ARG A 51 1.49 13.04 -3.85
CA ARG A 51 2.65 12.17 -4.12
C ARG A 51 3.61 12.05 -2.93
N SER A 52 3.84 13.14 -2.20
CA SER A 52 4.71 13.15 -1.03
C SER A 52 4.13 12.33 0.12
N GLU A 53 2.83 12.50 0.40
CA GLU A 53 2.14 11.76 1.46
C GLU A 53 2.04 10.27 1.13
N ALA A 54 1.73 9.91 -0.12
CA ALA A 54 1.71 8.52 -0.56
C ALA A 54 3.06 7.82 -0.37
N ARG A 55 4.18 8.51 -0.66
CA ARG A 55 5.53 7.99 -0.42
C ARG A 55 5.84 7.83 1.07
N ALA A 56 5.46 8.81 1.90
CA ALA A 56 5.66 8.74 3.34
C ALA A 56 4.83 7.61 3.96
N PHE A 57 3.58 7.44 3.53
CA PHE A 57 2.69 6.36 3.93
C PHE A 57 3.29 5.00 3.59
N ALA A 58 3.69 4.79 2.33
CA ALA A 58 4.30 3.53 1.90
C ALA A 58 5.58 3.20 2.69
N ARG A 59 6.46 4.19 2.92
CA ARG A 59 7.67 4.02 3.74
C ARG A 59 7.36 3.64 5.19
N THR A 60 6.33 4.24 5.77
CA THR A 60 5.90 3.93 7.14
C THR A 60 5.37 2.50 7.23
N LEU A 61 4.57 2.06 6.24
CA LEU A 61 4.11 0.68 6.16
C LEU A 61 5.27 -0.32 6.05
N LEU A 62 6.23 -0.06 5.16
CA LEU A 62 7.42 -0.90 5.00
C LEU A 62 8.25 -0.94 6.29
N ALA A 63 8.40 0.20 6.97
CA ALA A 63 9.12 0.26 8.24
C ALA A 63 8.44 -0.57 9.33
N ALA A 64 7.12 -0.46 9.46
CA ALA A 64 6.36 -1.25 10.41
C ALA A 64 6.40 -2.76 10.11
N ALA A 65 6.51 -3.15 8.84
CA ALA A 65 6.66 -4.54 8.42
C ALA A 65 8.07 -5.12 8.71
N GLY A 66 9.03 -4.29 9.12
CA GLY A 66 10.44 -4.67 9.29
C GLY A 66 11.27 -4.56 8.01
N ASP A 67 10.66 -4.16 6.89
CA ASP A 67 11.31 -4.05 5.58
C ASP A 67 12.03 -2.70 5.37
N ALA A 68 11.90 -1.73 6.28
CA ALA A 68 12.70 -0.49 6.21
C ALA A 68 14.10 -0.62 6.79
N ALA A 69 14.48 -1.79 7.31
CA ALA A 69 15.86 -2.06 7.70
C ALA A 69 16.73 -2.35 6.47
N GLU A 70 16.80 -1.41 5.52
CA GLU A 70 17.97 -1.38 4.65
C GLU A 70 19.21 -1.13 5.53
N ARG A 71 20.18 -2.02 5.38
CA ARG A 71 21.46 -2.09 6.11
C ARG A 71 22.04 -0.69 6.34
N SER A 72 21.93 -0.21 7.57
CA SER A 72 22.79 0.87 8.06
C SER A 72 24.20 0.28 8.17
N PHE A 73 25.07 0.56 7.20
CA PHE A 73 26.49 0.26 7.36
C PHE A 73 27.00 1.04 8.58
N PRO A 74 27.65 0.40 9.57
CA PRO A 74 28.29 1.15 10.64
C PRO A 74 29.29 2.12 9.99
N GLN A 75 29.11 3.41 10.25
CA GLN A 75 30.12 4.41 9.91
C GLN A 75 31.41 4.01 10.64
N ALA A 76 32.49 3.76 9.89
CA ALA A 76 33.79 3.54 10.49
C ALA A 76 34.14 4.75 11.37
N PRO A 77 34.67 4.55 12.59
CA PRO A 77 35.07 5.67 13.44
C PRO A 77 36.11 6.51 12.70
N LYS A 78 35.87 7.82 12.66
CA LYS A 78 36.80 8.78 12.04
C LYS A 78 38.09 8.85 12.88
N PRO A 79 39.28 8.92 12.24
CA PRO A 79 40.59 8.86 12.91
C PRO A 79 40.82 9.97 13.94
#